data_AF-A0A371DVD4-F1
#
_entry.id   AF-A0A371DVD4-F1
#
_cell.length_a   1.000
_cell.length_b   1.000
_cell.length_c   1.000
_cell.angle_alpha   90.00
_cell.angle_beta   90.00
_cell.angle_gamma   90.00
#
_symmetry.space_group_name_H-M   'P 1'
#
loop_
_entity.id
_entity.type
_entity.pdbx_description
1 polymer ?
#
loop_
_entity_poly.entity_id
_entity_poly.type
_entity_poly.pdbx_seq_one_letter_code
_entity_poly.pdbx_strand_id
1 'polypeptide(L)'
;MAAAAPSLPVEVWLQILRWATLNPWTHALYTSEYSPFEAVDVNVGTPEISHTKRALVLVCKDWRRWALPLLYEDILVSTSQRLHQLLQSGPNLGLDLGATSRCPADFVRRAHLPYSSTTTSTSRTPRSVDTLALCSSLEVLVRTADALTTFAYEFNIQCPPLPSLKRIDWWHHNEATRTGGINSLTRVLEVSPNVEYLSVGGELWATYLLTARVHLPHLTTLRFRRVNTFFVLTLCRWTFPSLRHVIFDNILDGDLFWAFWTTFGSQIRTVELGISLKFYIQDFLEYVFSGCTQLEELNYYVHFTHPPSTHWPQNTLKTVGLHAHPNSFFRVGTAEYWEHVGRHLEAFASPAFPALRRVLLYGDWRASMGMEEFHRIVQPLRDKGCTVEVA
;
A
#
# COMPACT_ATOMS: atom_id res chain seq x y z
N MET A 1 6.03 -8.00 -55.19
CA MET A 1 5.83 -8.89 -54.03
C MET A 1 6.26 -8.12 -52.79
N ALA A 2 5.31 -7.63 -51.99
CA ALA A 2 5.65 -6.97 -50.73
C ALA A 2 6.15 -8.03 -49.75
N ALA A 3 7.38 -7.89 -49.27
CA ALA A 3 7.90 -8.76 -48.21
C ALA A 3 6.97 -8.64 -47.00
N ALA A 4 6.45 -9.78 -46.52
CA ALA A 4 5.65 -9.81 -45.31
C ALA A 4 6.51 -9.25 -44.17
N ALA A 5 6.04 -8.16 -43.54
CA ALA A 5 6.72 -7.61 -42.39
C ALA A 5 6.86 -8.71 -41.33
N PRO A 6 8.03 -8.89 -40.70
CA PRO A 6 8.20 -9.89 -39.67
C PRO A 6 7.21 -9.64 -38.52
N SER A 7 6.31 -10.59 -38.28
CA SER A 7 5.35 -10.53 -37.18
C SER A 7 6.03 -10.93 -35.86
N LEU A 8 5.98 -10.07 -34.85
CA LEU A 8 6.45 -10.42 -33.51
C LEU A 8 5.60 -11.57 -32.92
N PRO A 9 6.20 -12.49 -32.12
CA PRO A 9 5.46 -13.49 -31.35
C PRO A 9 4.43 -12.86 -30.40
N VAL A 10 3.36 -13.61 -30.09
CA VAL A 10 2.26 -13.11 -29.23
C VAL A 10 2.73 -12.78 -27.82
N GLU A 11 3.70 -13.52 -27.29
CA GLU A 11 4.29 -13.30 -25.96
C GLU A 11 4.98 -11.94 -25.89
N VAL A 12 5.70 -11.56 -26.96
CA VAL A 12 6.36 -10.25 -27.08
C VAL A 12 5.33 -9.14 -27.14
N TRP A 13 4.24 -9.33 -27.89
CA TRP A 13 3.13 -8.36 -27.92
C TRP A 13 2.48 -8.19 -26.55
N LEU A 14 2.21 -9.28 -25.82
CA LEU A 14 1.64 -9.22 -24.47
C LEU A 14 2.56 -8.44 -23.52
N GLN A 15 3.87 -8.63 -23.61
CA GLN A 15 4.85 -7.89 -22.81
C GLN A 15 4.87 -6.39 -23.17
N ILE A 16 4.85 -6.05 -24.45
CA ILE A 16 4.76 -4.65 -24.92
C ILE A 16 3.47 -4.00 -24.42
N LEU A 17 2.32 -4.65 -24.59
CA LEU A 17 1.03 -4.14 -24.12
C LEU A 17 1.00 -3.99 -22.60
N ARG A 18 1.60 -4.94 -21.87
CA ARG A 18 1.74 -4.84 -20.42
C ARG A 18 2.59 -3.63 -20.04
N TRP A 19 3.77 -3.44 -20.62
CA TRP A 19 4.61 -2.27 -20.35
C TRP A 19 3.94 -0.94 -20.73
N ALA A 20 3.18 -0.91 -21.82
CA ALA A 20 2.42 0.28 -22.23
C ALA A 20 1.28 0.64 -21.25
N THR A 21 0.83 -0.32 -20.44
CA THR A 21 -0.29 -0.15 -19.49
C THR A 21 0.14 -0.22 -18.03
N LEU A 22 1.42 -0.52 -17.78
CA LEU A 22 2.04 -0.48 -16.47
C LEU A 22 2.46 0.95 -16.14
N ASN A 23 2.18 1.33 -14.90
CA ASN A 23 2.76 2.46 -14.22
C ASN A 23 3.34 1.90 -12.91
N PRO A 24 4.48 2.41 -12.40
CA PRO A 24 4.94 2.11 -11.05
C PRO A 24 3.81 2.02 -10.01
N TRP A 25 2.81 2.90 -10.09
CA TRP A 25 1.63 2.84 -9.23
C TRP A 25 0.81 1.56 -9.45
N THR A 26 0.45 1.19 -10.68
CA THR A 26 -0.37 0.00 -10.92
C THR A 26 0.34 -1.31 -10.60
N HIS A 27 1.67 -1.38 -10.73
CA HIS A 27 2.42 -2.57 -10.30
C HIS A 27 2.35 -2.75 -8.78
N ALA A 28 2.71 -1.69 -8.04
CA ALA A 28 2.70 -1.63 -6.59
C ALA A 28 1.30 -1.81 -5.96
N LEU A 29 0.25 -1.70 -6.77
CA LEU A 29 -1.12 -1.87 -6.33
C LEU A 29 -1.57 -3.32 -6.24
N TYR A 30 -0.90 -4.24 -6.96
CA TYR A 30 -1.17 -5.68 -6.88
C TYR A 30 -0.23 -6.40 -5.91
N THR A 31 0.84 -5.75 -5.47
CA THR A 31 1.77 -6.36 -4.52
C THR A 31 1.07 -6.49 -3.16
N SER A 32 0.91 -7.75 -2.71
CA SER A 32 0.61 -8.08 -1.32
C SER A 32 1.89 -8.25 -0.49
N GLU A 33 3.01 -8.52 -1.19
CA GLU A 33 4.33 -8.59 -0.62
C GLU A 33 4.87 -7.19 -0.28
N TYR A 34 5.59 -7.10 0.83
CA TYR A 34 6.22 -5.87 1.26
C TYR A 34 7.45 -5.56 0.39
N SER A 35 7.54 -4.31 -0.07
CA SER A 35 8.72 -3.74 -0.70
C SER A 35 8.98 -2.35 -0.11
N PRO A 36 10.22 -2.03 0.33
CA PRO A 36 10.54 -0.74 0.94
C PRO A 36 10.22 0.45 0.04
N PHE A 37 9.60 1.48 0.62
CA PHE A 37 9.27 2.75 -0.04
C PHE A 37 8.38 2.64 -1.29
N GLU A 38 7.75 1.48 -1.52
CA GLU A 38 6.74 1.27 -2.57
C GLU A 38 5.38 1.84 -2.14
N ALA A 39 5.40 3.02 -1.49
CA ALA A 39 4.22 3.66 -0.95
C ALA A 39 3.33 4.14 -2.10
N VAL A 40 2.29 3.39 -2.43
CA VAL A 40 1.32 3.82 -3.44
C VAL A 40 0.44 4.92 -2.87
N ASP A 41 0.37 6.07 -3.56
CA ASP A 41 -0.72 7.00 -3.36
C ASP A 41 -1.97 6.41 -4.02
N VAL A 42 -2.82 5.84 -3.17
CA VAL A 42 -4.08 5.20 -3.55
C VAL A 42 -5.00 6.16 -4.32
N ASN A 43 -4.81 7.48 -4.18
CA ASN A 43 -5.65 8.50 -4.79
C ASN A 43 -5.22 8.90 -6.21
N VAL A 44 -4.09 8.43 -6.72
CA VAL A 44 -3.57 8.83 -8.04
C VAL A 44 -3.88 7.76 -9.09
N GLY A 45 -5.11 7.75 -9.57
CA GLY A 45 -5.43 7.14 -10.87
C GLY A 45 -5.03 8.10 -11.98
N THR A 46 -3.94 7.82 -12.70
CA THR A 46 -3.53 8.66 -13.83
C THR A 46 -4.48 8.40 -15.02
N PRO A 47 -5.31 9.37 -15.46
CA PRO A 47 -6.26 9.19 -16.56
C PRO A 47 -5.57 8.70 -17.84
N GLU A 48 -4.29 9.02 -18.02
CA GLU A 48 -3.45 8.61 -19.15
C GLU A 48 -3.43 7.08 -19.32
N ILE A 49 -3.29 6.29 -18.26
CA ILE A 49 -3.26 4.81 -18.36
C ILE A 49 -4.59 4.29 -18.87
N SER A 50 -5.70 4.84 -18.37
CA SER A 50 -7.05 4.45 -18.81
C SER A 50 -7.25 4.77 -20.28
N HIS A 51 -6.72 5.90 -20.76
CA HIS A 51 -6.73 6.26 -22.17
C HIS A 51 -5.90 5.28 -23.02
N THR A 52 -4.68 4.94 -22.58
CA THR A 52 -3.84 3.96 -23.29
C THR A 52 -4.52 2.60 -23.38
N LYS A 53 -5.03 2.06 -22.26
CA LYS A 53 -5.77 0.78 -22.24
C LYS A 53 -6.94 0.77 -23.23
N ARG A 54 -7.71 1.86 -23.29
CA ARG A 54 -8.83 2.01 -24.24
C ARG A 54 -8.36 2.10 -25.68
N ALA A 55 -7.27 2.82 -25.96
CA ALA A 55 -6.73 2.93 -27.30
C ALA A 55 -6.24 1.56 -27.81
N LEU A 56 -5.55 0.79 -26.97
CA LEU A 56 -5.02 -0.53 -27.33
C LEU A 56 -6.11 -1.51 -27.76
N VAL A 57 -7.27 -1.54 -27.06
CA VAL A 57 -8.37 -2.44 -27.43
C VAL A 57 -9.10 -2.06 -28.73
N LEU A 58 -8.81 -0.89 -29.29
CA LEU A 58 -9.43 -0.38 -30.52
C LEU A 58 -8.55 -0.54 -31.77
N VAL A 59 -7.29 -1.00 -31.62
CA VAL A 59 -6.33 -1.07 -32.73
C VAL A 59 -6.74 -2.13 -33.76
N CYS A 60 -6.86 -3.39 -33.35
CA CYS A 60 -7.28 -4.51 -34.20
C CYS A 60 -7.90 -5.63 -33.36
N LYS A 61 -8.42 -6.69 -34.00
CA LYS A 61 -9.08 -7.81 -33.30
C LYS A 61 -8.13 -8.54 -32.33
N ASP A 62 -6.88 -8.75 -32.71
CA ASP A 62 -5.89 -9.45 -31.87
C ASP A 62 -5.47 -8.59 -30.68
N TRP A 63 -5.17 -7.30 -30.91
CA TRP A 63 -4.85 -6.37 -29.82
C TRP A 63 -6.00 -6.22 -28.86
N ARG A 64 -7.24 -6.17 -29.37
CA ARG A 64 -8.44 -6.21 -28.53
C ARG A 64 -8.44 -7.45 -27.65
N ARG A 65 -8.22 -8.64 -28.22
CA ARG A 65 -8.18 -9.90 -27.46
C ARG A 65 -7.11 -9.88 -26.35
N TRP A 66 -5.92 -9.36 -26.66
CA TRP A 66 -4.79 -9.33 -25.73
C TRP A 66 -4.89 -8.24 -24.67
N ALA A 67 -5.42 -7.06 -25.02
CA ALA A 67 -5.52 -5.91 -24.14
C ALA A 67 -6.82 -5.86 -23.33
N LEU A 68 -7.84 -6.66 -23.68
CA LEU A 68 -9.11 -6.67 -22.93
C LEU A 68 -8.92 -7.01 -21.44
N PRO A 69 -8.12 -8.03 -21.05
CA PRO A 69 -7.83 -8.28 -19.63
C PRO A 69 -7.18 -7.08 -18.95
N LEU A 70 -6.24 -6.41 -19.63
CA LEU A 70 -5.55 -5.21 -19.11
C LEU A 70 -6.51 -4.02 -18.94
N LEU A 71 -7.57 -3.93 -19.75
CA LEU A 71 -8.58 -2.88 -19.62
C LEU A 71 -9.46 -3.07 -18.39
N TYR A 72 -9.83 -4.31 -18.06
CA TYR A 72 -10.75 -4.62 -16.95
C TYR A 72 -10.06 -4.99 -15.63
N GLU A 73 -8.73 -5.13 -15.60
CA GLU A 73 -8.00 -5.51 -14.38
C GLU A 73 -8.17 -4.55 -13.20
N ASP A 74 -8.39 -3.26 -13.47
CA ASP A 74 -8.53 -2.21 -12.48
C ASP A 74 -9.78 -1.37 -12.81
N ILE A 75 -10.80 -1.46 -11.96
CA ILE A 75 -12.08 -0.79 -12.18
C ILE A 75 -12.41 0.20 -11.06
N LEU A 76 -13.08 1.28 -11.46
CA LEU A 76 -13.79 2.16 -10.53
C LEU A 76 -15.25 1.70 -10.45
N VAL A 77 -15.63 1.12 -9.32
CA VAL A 77 -16.99 0.68 -9.05
C VAL A 77 -17.83 1.90 -8.71
N SER A 78 -18.51 2.44 -9.72
CA SER A 78 -19.45 3.55 -9.57
C SER A 78 -20.90 3.04 -9.51
N THR A 79 -21.85 3.95 -9.29
CA THR A 79 -23.30 3.66 -9.40
C THR A 79 -23.76 3.41 -10.84
N SER A 80 -22.86 3.48 -11.82
CA SER A 80 -23.16 3.36 -13.24
C SER A 80 -23.71 1.98 -13.61
N GLN A 81 -24.91 1.96 -14.19
CA GLN A 81 -25.51 0.74 -14.75
C GLN A 81 -24.66 0.11 -15.85
N ARG A 82 -23.90 0.92 -16.59
CA ARG A 82 -23.15 0.46 -17.76
C ARG A 82 -22.03 -0.49 -17.35
N LEU A 83 -21.31 -0.21 -16.27
CA LEU A 83 -20.23 -1.09 -15.81
C LEU A 83 -20.81 -2.44 -15.38
N HIS A 84 -21.86 -2.42 -14.55
CA HIS A 84 -22.53 -3.64 -14.12
C HIS A 84 -23.00 -4.48 -15.31
N GLN A 85 -23.69 -3.87 -16.28
CA GLN A 85 -24.13 -4.56 -17.49
C GLN A 85 -22.95 -5.09 -18.30
N LEU A 86 -21.85 -4.34 -18.47
CA LEU A 86 -20.67 -4.81 -19.20
C LEU A 86 -20.02 -6.02 -18.54
N LEU A 87 -19.95 -6.03 -17.21
CA LEU A 87 -19.40 -7.17 -16.44
C LEU A 87 -20.36 -8.36 -16.42
N GLN A 88 -21.69 -8.13 -16.45
CA GLN A 88 -22.69 -9.19 -16.47
C GLN A 88 -22.91 -9.78 -17.86
N SER A 89 -22.80 -8.98 -18.92
CA SER A 89 -23.11 -9.35 -20.32
C SER A 89 -22.03 -10.21 -20.97
N GLY A 90 -21.35 -11.07 -20.21
CA GLY A 90 -20.42 -12.05 -20.75
C GLY A 90 -21.03 -12.88 -21.89
N PRO A 91 -20.19 -13.69 -22.55
CA PRO A 91 -20.03 -13.98 -24.00
C PRO A 91 -20.89 -13.30 -25.10
N ASN A 92 -21.99 -12.61 -24.79
CA ASN A 92 -22.97 -12.08 -25.75
C ASN A 92 -22.56 -10.77 -26.44
N LEU A 93 -21.33 -10.29 -26.25
CA LEU A 93 -20.80 -9.13 -26.98
C LEU A 93 -20.61 -9.38 -28.49
N GLY A 94 -21.04 -10.55 -29.01
CA GLY A 94 -21.14 -10.83 -30.44
C GLY A 94 -19.79 -10.89 -31.15
N LEU A 95 -18.72 -11.17 -30.42
CA LEU A 95 -17.37 -11.21 -30.96
C LEU A 95 -16.98 -12.67 -31.15
N ASP A 96 -16.69 -13.06 -32.39
CA ASP A 96 -15.96 -14.29 -32.77
C ASP A 96 -14.53 -14.31 -32.18
N LEU A 97 -14.40 -14.05 -30.89
CA LEU A 97 -13.17 -14.18 -30.12
C LEU A 97 -13.05 -15.65 -29.76
N GLY A 98 -12.45 -16.42 -30.66
CA GLY A 98 -12.17 -17.84 -30.46
C GLY A 98 -11.65 -18.15 -29.05
N ALA A 99 -12.29 -19.12 -28.41
CA ALA A 99 -11.87 -19.85 -27.21
C ALA A 99 -11.62 -19.09 -25.89
N THR A 100 -11.54 -17.75 -25.85
CA THR A 100 -11.43 -17.04 -24.56
C THR A 100 -12.82 -16.69 -24.03
N SER A 101 -13.58 -17.72 -23.64
CA SER A 101 -14.93 -17.66 -23.05
C SER A 101 -14.96 -17.09 -21.61
N ARG A 102 -14.05 -16.17 -21.27
CA ARG A 102 -13.98 -15.59 -19.93
C ARG A 102 -14.85 -14.34 -19.84
N CYS A 103 -15.57 -14.22 -18.74
CA CYS A 103 -16.38 -13.05 -18.47
C CYS A 103 -15.45 -11.86 -18.18
N PRO A 104 -15.76 -10.62 -18.62
CA PRO A 104 -14.97 -9.44 -18.25
C PRO A 104 -14.75 -9.31 -16.73
N ALA A 105 -15.71 -9.76 -15.93
CA ALA A 105 -15.61 -9.77 -14.46
C ALA A 105 -14.47 -10.67 -13.93
N ASP A 106 -14.09 -11.72 -14.65
CA ASP A 106 -13.00 -12.63 -14.27
C ASP A 106 -11.61 -11.99 -14.43
N PHE A 107 -11.53 -10.91 -15.20
CA PHE A 107 -10.29 -10.15 -15.36
C PHE A 107 -10.09 -9.11 -14.27
N VAL A 108 -11.14 -8.75 -13.53
CA VAL A 108 -11.07 -7.73 -12.47
C VAL A 108 -10.20 -8.26 -11.33
N ARG A 109 -9.07 -7.58 -11.09
CA ARG A 109 -8.12 -7.88 -10.02
C ARG A 109 -8.15 -6.81 -8.93
N ARG A 110 -8.47 -5.57 -9.30
CA ARG A 110 -8.55 -4.42 -8.40
C ARG A 110 -9.86 -3.66 -8.60
N ALA A 111 -10.47 -3.28 -7.49
CA ALA A 111 -11.68 -2.46 -7.47
C ALA A 111 -11.52 -1.28 -6.52
N HIS A 112 -11.71 -0.07 -7.05
CA HIS A 112 -11.95 1.12 -6.25
C HIS A 112 -13.43 1.23 -5.96
N LEU A 113 -13.76 1.38 -4.69
CA LEU A 113 -15.13 1.46 -4.20
C LEU A 113 -15.31 2.74 -3.39
N PRO A 114 -15.61 3.87 -4.05
CA PRO A 114 -15.91 5.13 -3.38
C PRO A 114 -17.12 4.99 -2.45
N TYR A 115 -17.14 5.74 -1.36
CA TYR A 115 -18.25 5.74 -0.40
C TYR A 115 -19.56 6.18 -1.06
N SER A 116 -19.50 7.17 -1.97
CA SER A 116 -20.62 7.58 -2.83
C SER A 116 -21.30 6.43 -3.60
N SER A 117 -20.58 5.34 -3.92
CA SER A 117 -21.11 4.22 -4.68
C SER A 117 -21.91 3.23 -3.84
N THR A 118 -21.77 3.27 -2.52
CA THR A 118 -22.38 2.32 -1.56
C THR A 118 -23.26 3.04 -0.54
N THR A 119 -23.76 4.21 -0.90
CA THR A 119 -24.76 4.93 -0.11
C THR A 119 -26.04 4.11 0.00
N THR A 120 -26.70 4.23 1.16
CA THR A 120 -27.92 3.49 1.47
C THR A 120 -29.02 4.47 1.87
N SER A 121 -29.33 5.41 0.97
CA SER A 121 -30.52 6.27 1.07
C SER A 121 -31.83 5.53 0.83
N THR A 122 -31.76 4.30 0.31
CA THR A 122 -32.91 3.42 0.11
C THR A 122 -32.55 2.03 0.64
N SER A 123 -33.57 1.22 0.95
CA SER A 123 -33.38 -0.17 1.38
C SER A 123 -32.94 -1.12 0.26
N ARG A 124 -32.84 -0.64 -0.98
CA ARG A 124 -32.38 -1.44 -2.11
C ARG A 124 -30.86 -1.58 -2.07
N THR A 125 -30.37 -2.80 -2.34
CA THR A 125 -28.94 -3.05 -2.48
C THR A 125 -28.35 -2.14 -3.57
N PRO A 126 -27.28 -1.38 -3.26
CA PRO A 126 -26.59 -0.60 -4.27
C PRO A 126 -25.98 -1.50 -5.34
N ARG A 127 -26.12 -1.14 -6.61
CA ARG A 127 -25.59 -1.91 -7.75
C ARG A 127 -24.08 -2.11 -7.71
N SER A 128 -23.36 -1.25 -7.01
CA SER A 128 -21.91 -1.41 -6.77
C SER A 128 -21.60 -2.72 -6.04
N VAL A 129 -22.46 -3.11 -5.09
CA VAL A 129 -22.35 -4.39 -4.37
C VAL A 129 -22.57 -5.56 -5.31
N ASP A 130 -23.62 -5.50 -6.14
CA ASP A 130 -23.91 -6.53 -7.14
C ASP A 130 -22.78 -6.62 -8.17
N THR A 131 -22.17 -5.49 -8.54
CA THR A 131 -21.02 -5.41 -9.46
C THR A 131 -19.79 -6.10 -8.86
N LEU A 132 -19.51 -5.87 -7.58
CA LEU A 132 -18.43 -6.57 -6.87
C LEU A 132 -18.67 -8.07 -6.75
N ALA A 133 -19.93 -8.49 -6.56
CA ALA A 133 -20.28 -9.90 -6.49
C ALA A 133 -19.98 -10.67 -7.79
N LEU A 134 -19.89 -9.99 -8.94
CA LEU A 134 -19.47 -10.59 -10.20
C LEU A 134 -17.95 -10.85 -10.27
N CYS A 135 -17.15 -10.13 -9.47
CA CYS A 135 -15.69 -10.08 -9.59
C CYS A 135 -15.02 -11.15 -8.70
N SER A 136 -15.18 -12.43 -9.07
CA SER A 136 -14.67 -13.58 -8.29
C SER A 136 -13.14 -13.61 -8.13
N SER A 137 -12.42 -12.94 -9.02
CA SER A 137 -10.95 -12.85 -9.05
C SER A 137 -10.40 -11.57 -8.41
N LEU A 138 -11.23 -10.84 -7.65
CA LEU A 138 -10.82 -9.60 -7.00
C LEU A 138 -9.75 -9.86 -5.92
N GLU A 139 -8.55 -9.30 -6.12
CA GLU A 139 -7.40 -9.43 -5.23
C GLU A 139 -7.17 -8.18 -4.37
N VAL A 140 -7.58 -7.02 -4.86
CA VAL A 140 -7.33 -5.72 -4.23
C VAL A 140 -8.61 -4.90 -4.13
N LEU A 141 -8.99 -4.51 -2.91
CA LEU A 141 -10.13 -3.63 -2.66
C LEU A 141 -9.65 -2.32 -2.07
N VAL A 142 -10.05 -1.22 -2.70
CA VAL A 142 -9.64 0.12 -2.34
C VAL A 142 -10.84 0.96 -1.93
N ARG A 143 -10.79 1.53 -0.73
CA ARG A 143 -11.67 2.60 -0.26
C ARG A 143 -10.86 3.84 0.06
N THR A 144 -11.04 4.88 -0.73
CA THR A 144 -10.39 6.18 -0.55
C THR A 144 -11.18 7.08 0.40
N ALA A 145 -10.52 8.14 0.88
CA ALA A 145 -11.21 9.23 1.54
C ALA A 145 -12.06 9.98 0.52
N ASP A 146 -13.38 9.98 0.66
CA ASP A 146 -14.24 10.83 -0.15
C ASP A 146 -14.17 12.27 0.40
N ALA A 147 -13.91 13.24 -0.46
CA ALA A 147 -13.84 14.64 -0.05
C ALA A 147 -15.25 15.21 0.19
N LEU A 148 -15.45 15.80 1.38
CA LEU A 148 -16.44 16.83 1.74
C LEU A 148 -17.92 16.59 1.38
N THR A 149 -18.28 15.38 0.98
CA THR A 149 -19.63 15.07 0.49
C THR A 149 -20.41 14.33 1.57
N THR A 150 -21.56 14.89 1.92
CA THR A 150 -22.48 14.24 2.87
C THR A 150 -23.23 13.14 2.14
N PHE A 151 -23.15 11.93 2.66
CA PHE A 151 -23.83 10.75 2.11
C PHE A 151 -24.86 10.20 3.09
N ALA A 152 -25.95 9.66 2.57
CA ALA A 152 -26.97 9.02 3.37
C ALA A 152 -26.65 7.52 3.56
N TYR A 153 -26.59 7.11 4.82
CA TYR A 153 -26.27 5.76 5.27
C TYR A 153 -27.35 5.27 6.26
N GLU A 154 -28.55 5.02 5.73
CA GLU A 154 -29.74 4.79 6.55
C GLU A 154 -30.07 3.31 6.70
N PHE A 155 -29.81 2.51 5.67
CA PHE A 155 -30.15 1.09 5.62
C PHE A 155 -28.92 0.19 5.65
N ASN A 156 -29.09 -0.99 6.25
CA ASN A 156 -28.04 -2.02 6.29
C ASN A 156 -27.73 -2.51 4.87
N ILE A 157 -26.46 -2.86 4.64
CA ILE A 157 -25.96 -3.38 3.37
C ILE A 157 -25.30 -4.74 3.57
N GLN A 158 -25.31 -5.58 2.54
CA GLN A 158 -24.60 -6.85 2.55
C GLN A 158 -23.15 -6.68 2.10
N CYS A 159 -22.30 -7.65 2.43
CA CYS A 159 -20.97 -7.79 1.85
C CYS A 159 -20.96 -9.06 1.00
N PRO A 160 -20.65 -9.00 -0.30
CA PRO A 160 -20.47 -10.21 -1.10
C PRO A 160 -19.24 -10.97 -0.60
N PRO A 161 -19.17 -12.31 -0.79
CA PRO A 161 -17.96 -13.07 -0.50
C PRO A 161 -16.77 -12.57 -1.35
N LEU A 162 -15.60 -12.41 -0.73
CA LEU A 162 -14.39 -11.92 -1.40
C LEU A 162 -13.22 -12.89 -1.16
N PRO A 163 -13.33 -14.16 -1.61
CA PRO A 163 -12.37 -15.21 -1.24
C PRO A 163 -10.97 -14.99 -1.83
N SER A 164 -10.87 -14.29 -2.97
CA SER A 164 -9.58 -14.02 -3.65
C SER A 164 -8.86 -12.78 -3.11
N LEU A 165 -9.48 -12.06 -2.17
CA LEU A 165 -8.98 -10.77 -1.71
C LEU A 165 -7.73 -10.93 -0.84
N LYS A 166 -6.64 -10.32 -1.28
CA LYS A 166 -5.33 -10.37 -0.63
C LYS A 166 -4.92 -9.03 -0.02
N ARG A 167 -5.38 -7.93 -0.61
CA ARG A 167 -5.02 -6.58 -0.18
C ARG A 167 -6.25 -5.71 0.00
N ILE A 168 -6.27 -4.97 1.11
CA ILE A 168 -7.28 -3.97 1.39
C ILE A 168 -6.60 -2.65 1.72
N ASP A 169 -6.93 -1.61 0.95
CA ASP A 169 -6.59 -0.23 1.27
C ASP A 169 -7.86 0.47 1.76
N TRP A 170 -7.97 0.73 3.07
CA TRP A 170 -9.21 1.17 3.69
C TRP A 170 -9.09 2.52 4.38
N TRP A 171 -9.78 3.53 3.84
CA TRP A 171 -10.06 4.75 4.58
C TRP A 171 -11.40 4.64 5.30
N HIS A 172 -11.41 4.68 6.62
CA HIS A 172 -12.60 4.49 7.44
C HIS A 172 -13.54 5.70 7.42
N HIS A 173 -14.84 5.40 7.34
CA HIS A 173 -15.91 6.40 7.42
C HIS A 173 -16.95 5.95 8.44
N ASN A 174 -17.11 6.72 9.53
CA ASN A 174 -17.95 6.30 10.66
C ASN A 174 -19.43 6.14 10.29
N GLU A 175 -20.02 7.08 9.54
CA GLU A 175 -21.43 6.95 9.13
C GLU A 175 -21.68 5.74 8.22
N ALA A 176 -20.82 5.52 7.23
CA ALA A 176 -20.94 4.35 6.36
C ALA A 176 -20.82 3.04 7.15
N THR A 177 -19.86 2.95 8.08
CA THR A 177 -19.60 1.73 8.86
C THR A 177 -20.83 1.25 9.63
N ARG A 178 -21.68 2.18 10.10
CA ARG A 178 -22.94 1.89 10.81
C ARG A 178 -23.89 0.99 10.01
N THR A 179 -23.85 1.06 8.68
CA THR A 179 -24.68 0.23 7.78
C THR A 179 -24.16 -1.19 7.59
N GLY A 180 -22.98 -1.52 8.13
CA GLY A 180 -22.42 -2.87 8.05
C GLY A 180 -21.97 -3.27 6.65
N GLY A 181 -22.00 -4.58 6.37
CA GLY A 181 -21.67 -5.16 5.07
C GLY A 181 -20.40 -4.61 4.43
N ILE A 182 -20.48 -4.31 3.12
CA ILE A 182 -19.36 -3.76 2.35
C ILE A 182 -18.90 -2.37 2.83
N ASN A 183 -19.64 -1.68 3.70
CA ASN A 183 -19.27 -0.39 4.28
C ASN A 183 -18.50 -0.51 5.61
N SER A 184 -18.38 -1.71 6.17
CA SER A 184 -17.71 -1.96 7.45
C SER A 184 -16.47 -2.81 7.26
N LEU A 185 -15.31 -2.28 7.66
CA LEU A 185 -14.02 -2.99 7.54
C LEU A 185 -14.06 -4.37 8.20
N THR A 186 -14.63 -4.49 9.41
CA THR A 186 -14.69 -5.78 10.11
C THR A 186 -15.52 -6.81 9.35
N ARG A 187 -16.64 -6.39 8.74
CA ARG A 187 -17.49 -7.27 7.94
C ARG A 187 -16.84 -7.69 6.62
N VAL A 188 -16.09 -6.79 5.99
CA VAL A 188 -15.30 -7.12 4.79
C VAL A 188 -14.21 -8.13 5.13
N LEU A 189 -13.51 -7.94 6.24
CA LEU A 189 -12.46 -8.86 6.69
C LEU A 189 -13.02 -10.25 7.08
N GLU A 190 -14.21 -10.32 7.68
CA GLU A 190 -14.89 -11.59 7.99
C GLU A 190 -15.13 -12.45 6.74
N VAL A 191 -15.34 -11.84 5.57
CA VAL A 191 -15.58 -12.56 4.30
C VAL A 191 -14.35 -12.60 3.38
N SER A 192 -13.18 -12.20 3.89
CA SER A 192 -11.92 -12.09 3.16
C SER A 192 -10.78 -12.77 3.94
N PRO A 193 -10.78 -14.12 4.07
CA PRO A 193 -9.84 -14.83 4.94
C PRO A 193 -8.38 -14.79 4.46
N ASN A 194 -8.14 -14.49 3.18
CA ASN A 194 -6.82 -14.54 2.53
C ASN A 194 -6.10 -13.19 2.50
N VAL A 195 -6.52 -12.23 3.31
CA VAL A 195 -5.89 -10.90 3.35
C VAL A 195 -4.47 -11.01 3.93
N GLU A 196 -3.50 -10.58 3.12
CA GLU A 196 -2.06 -10.56 3.39
C GLU A 196 -1.58 -9.13 3.71
N TYR A 197 -2.24 -8.11 3.13
CA TYR A 197 -1.88 -6.71 3.26
C TYR A 197 -3.11 -5.86 3.66
N LEU A 198 -2.99 -5.10 4.74
CA LEU A 198 -4.02 -4.18 5.20
C LEU A 198 -3.45 -2.77 5.40
N SER A 199 -3.95 -1.80 4.63
CA SER A 199 -3.74 -0.38 4.90
C SER A 199 -4.98 0.24 5.52
N VAL A 200 -4.82 0.98 6.61
CA VAL A 200 -5.92 1.65 7.33
C VAL A 200 -5.64 3.14 7.50
N GLY A 201 -6.67 3.95 7.30
CA GLY A 201 -6.69 5.38 7.61
C GLY A 201 -8.07 5.86 8.03
N GLY A 202 -8.16 7.11 8.44
CA GLY A 202 -9.39 7.72 8.97
C GLY A 202 -9.48 7.68 10.49
N GLU A 203 -10.60 8.17 11.02
CA GLU A 203 -10.82 8.30 12.47
C GLU A 203 -11.93 7.35 12.89
N LEU A 204 -11.70 6.55 13.94
CA LEU A 204 -12.71 5.64 14.48
C LEU A 204 -13.42 6.30 15.66
N TRP A 205 -14.76 6.23 15.71
CA TRP A 205 -15.51 6.66 16.90
C TRP A 205 -15.44 5.64 18.04
N ALA A 206 -15.55 6.12 19.28
CA ALA A 206 -15.48 5.29 20.49
C ALA A 206 -16.55 4.18 20.54
N THR A 207 -17.71 4.38 19.90
CA THR A 207 -18.78 3.37 19.80
C THR A 207 -18.34 2.09 19.10
N TYR A 208 -17.30 2.15 18.27
CA TYR A 208 -16.75 0.99 17.57
C TYR A 208 -15.69 0.23 18.36
N LEU A 209 -15.32 0.69 19.56
CA LEU A 209 -14.36 -0.02 20.40
C LEU A 209 -14.83 -1.43 20.75
N LEU A 210 -16.15 -1.67 20.82
CA LEU A 210 -16.76 -2.95 21.17
C LEU A 210 -17.04 -3.88 19.97
N THR A 211 -16.51 -3.55 18.79
CA THR A 211 -16.66 -4.40 17.60
C THR A 211 -16.06 -5.80 17.80
N ALA A 212 -16.56 -6.75 17.01
CA ALA A 212 -16.12 -8.14 17.06
C ALA A 212 -14.61 -8.24 16.77
N ARG A 213 -13.97 -9.24 17.38
CA ARG A 213 -12.55 -9.52 17.13
C ARG A 213 -12.40 -10.11 15.73
N VAL A 214 -11.43 -9.62 14.98
CA VAL A 214 -11.08 -10.14 13.67
C VAL A 214 -9.85 -11.04 13.81
N HIS A 215 -9.85 -12.15 13.08
CA HIS A 215 -8.71 -13.06 12.98
C HIS A 215 -8.22 -13.09 11.53
N LEU A 216 -6.98 -12.67 11.30
CA LEU A 216 -6.36 -12.63 9.96
C LEU A 216 -5.06 -13.45 9.99
N PRO A 217 -5.13 -14.78 9.74
CA PRO A 217 -3.98 -15.65 9.89
C PRO A 217 -2.89 -15.39 8.84
N HIS A 218 -3.25 -14.83 7.69
CA HIS A 218 -2.34 -14.57 6.58
C HIS A 218 -1.83 -13.13 6.51
N LEU A 219 -2.29 -12.23 7.40
CA LEU A 219 -1.87 -10.83 7.36
C LEU A 219 -0.39 -10.70 7.72
N THR A 220 0.43 -10.27 6.77
CA THR A 220 1.87 -10.07 6.94
C THR A 220 2.27 -8.61 7.04
N THR A 221 1.48 -7.72 6.44
CA THR A 221 1.79 -6.28 6.33
C THR A 221 0.63 -5.43 6.82
N LEU A 222 0.89 -4.56 7.80
CA LEU A 222 -0.06 -3.57 8.30
C LEU A 222 0.47 -2.16 8.06
N ARG A 223 -0.29 -1.35 7.32
CA ARG A 223 0.08 0.04 7.01
C ARG A 223 -0.87 1.02 7.68
N PHE A 224 -0.34 1.86 8.54
CA PHE A 224 -1.04 2.97 9.18
C PHE A 224 -0.88 4.24 8.35
N ARG A 225 -1.99 4.76 7.81
CA ARG A 225 -1.98 6.01 7.05
C ARG A 225 -2.12 7.22 7.96
N ARG A 226 -3.30 7.37 8.56
CA ARG A 226 -3.63 8.39 9.55
C ARG A 226 -4.76 7.81 10.39
N VAL A 227 -4.46 7.42 11.62
CA VAL A 227 -5.42 6.79 12.54
C VAL A 227 -5.44 7.49 13.89
N ASN A 228 -6.54 7.38 14.60
CA ASN A 228 -6.66 7.85 16.00
C ASN A 228 -6.49 6.70 17.00
N THR A 229 -6.43 7.04 18.29
CA THR A 229 -6.23 6.09 19.39
C THR A 229 -7.25 4.95 19.39
N PHE A 230 -8.53 5.27 19.13
CA PHE A 230 -9.59 4.26 19.12
C PHE A 230 -9.37 3.20 18.04
N PHE A 231 -8.87 3.61 16.87
CA PHE A 231 -8.54 2.69 15.80
C PHE A 231 -7.41 1.73 16.23
N VAL A 232 -6.33 2.28 16.80
CA VAL A 232 -5.19 1.48 17.27
C VAL A 232 -5.63 0.48 18.34
N LEU A 233 -6.43 0.91 19.32
CA LEU A 233 -6.96 0.05 20.37
C LEU A 233 -7.84 -1.08 19.80
N THR A 234 -8.69 -0.78 18.81
CA THR A 234 -9.50 -1.80 18.14
C THR A 234 -8.62 -2.83 17.43
N LEU A 235 -7.57 -2.41 16.72
CA LEU A 235 -6.63 -3.32 16.06
C LEU A 235 -5.87 -4.20 17.05
N CYS A 236 -5.51 -3.68 18.22
CA CYS A 236 -4.85 -4.46 19.29
C CYS A 236 -5.75 -5.58 19.84
N ARG A 237 -7.06 -5.56 19.58
CA ARG A 237 -7.97 -6.65 19.95
C ARG A 237 -8.06 -7.76 18.90
N TRP A 238 -7.51 -7.53 17.72
CA TRP A 238 -7.50 -8.50 16.63
C TRP A 238 -6.31 -9.45 16.77
N THR A 239 -6.27 -10.50 15.96
CA THR A 239 -5.20 -11.51 16.01
C THR A 239 -4.52 -11.62 14.65
N PHE A 240 -3.22 -11.33 14.61
CA PHE A 240 -2.40 -11.30 13.40
C PHE A 240 -1.15 -12.20 13.56
N PRO A 241 -1.29 -13.53 13.57
CA PRO A 241 -0.18 -14.42 13.91
C PRO A 241 1.00 -14.34 12.92
N SER A 242 0.77 -13.88 11.68
CA SER A 242 1.80 -13.77 10.64
C SER A 242 2.32 -12.34 10.43
N LEU A 243 1.87 -11.36 11.23
CA LEU A 243 2.22 -9.96 11.03
C LEU A 243 3.71 -9.74 11.33
N ARG A 244 4.43 -9.22 10.34
CA ARG A 244 5.89 -9.04 10.37
C ARG A 244 6.34 -7.67 9.87
N HIS A 245 5.56 -7.00 9.02
CA HIS A 245 5.89 -5.69 8.49
C HIS A 245 4.87 -4.65 8.95
N VAL A 246 5.37 -3.50 9.42
CA VAL A 246 4.54 -2.35 9.79
C VAL A 246 5.03 -1.11 9.07
N ILE A 247 4.11 -0.39 8.44
CA ILE A 247 4.40 0.84 7.70
C ILE A 247 3.60 1.98 8.36
N PHE A 248 4.25 3.10 8.65
CA PHE A 248 3.60 4.30 9.15
C PHE A 248 3.75 5.42 8.12
N ASP A 249 2.70 5.82 7.42
CA ASP A 249 2.78 6.97 6.53
C ASP A 249 2.80 8.29 7.32
N ASN A 250 1.95 8.36 8.34
CA ASN A 250 1.76 9.54 9.17
C ASN A 250 1.26 9.13 10.55
N ILE A 251 1.71 9.85 11.58
CA ILE A 251 1.27 9.66 12.97
C ILE A 251 0.58 10.92 13.46
N LEU A 252 -0.34 10.78 14.40
CA LEU A 252 -0.87 11.95 15.11
C LEU A 252 0.00 12.25 16.32
N ASP A 253 0.29 11.20 17.08
CA ASP A 253 1.06 11.21 18.32
C ASP A 253 1.67 9.80 18.48
N GLY A 254 2.95 9.73 18.84
CA GLY A 254 3.72 8.50 18.98
C GLY A 254 3.23 7.62 20.13
N ASP A 255 2.76 8.24 21.22
CA ASP A 255 2.26 7.54 22.42
C ASP A 255 1.03 6.67 22.10
N LEU A 256 0.26 7.04 21.07
CA LEU A 256 -0.91 6.28 20.63
C LEU A 256 -0.58 4.86 20.21
N PHE A 257 0.65 4.61 19.78
CA PHE A 257 1.10 3.31 19.29
C PHE A 257 1.73 2.43 20.37
N TRP A 258 1.84 2.90 21.61
CA TRP A 258 2.42 2.07 22.68
C TRP A 258 1.64 0.77 22.93
N ALA A 259 0.30 0.84 22.88
CA ALA A 259 -0.55 -0.35 22.97
C ALA A 259 -0.29 -1.33 21.82
N PHE A 260 -0.04 -0.82 20.61
CA PHE A 260 0.30 -1.62 19.45
C PHE A 260 1.65 -2.33 19.64
N TRP A 261 2.68 -1.59 20.07
CA TRP A 261 4.00 -2.15 20.35
C TRP A 261 3.97 -3.20 21.45
N THR A 262 3.22 -2.96 22.52
CA THR A 262 3.04 -3.94 23.60
C THR A 262 2.38 -5.22 23.10
N THR A 263 1.45 -5.11 22.14
CA THR A 263 0.67 -6.25 21.63
C THR A 263 1.44 -7.05 20.57
N PHE A 264 2.09 -6.36 19.62
CA PHE A 264 2.66 -7.00 18.42
C PHE A 264 4.16 -6.79 18.25
N GLY A 265 4.80 -5.92 19.05
CA GLY A 265 6.19 -5.50 18.82
C GLY A 265 7.21 -6.64 18.79
N SER A 266 6.96 -7.75 19.49
CA SER A 266 7.84 -8.92 19.51
C SER A 266 7.83 -9.75 18.21
N GLN A 267 6.78 -9.66 17.39
CA GLN A 267 6.68 -10.37 16.11
C GLN A 267 7.01 -9.50 14.90
N ILE A 268 7.06 -8.17 15.07
CA ILE A 268 7.46 -7.26 13.99
C ILE A 268 8.95 -7.47 13.68
N ARG A 269 9.25 -7.46 12.37
CA ARG A 269 10.60 -7.65 11.81
C ARG A 269 11.01 -6.47 10.94
N THR A 270 10.05 -5.82 10.29
CA THR A 270 10.32 -4.64 9.46
C THR A 270 9.44 -3.49 9.88
N VAL A 271 10.04 -2.32 10.05
CA VAL A 271 9.33 -1.06 10.25
C VAL A 271 9.71 -0.09 9.15
N GLU A 272 8.70 0.53 8.54
CA GLU A 272 8.88 1.61 7.58
C GLU A 272 8.20 2.90 8.06
N LEU A 273 8.92 4.03 7.98
CA LEU A 273 8.40 5.37 8.25
C LEU A 273 8.30 6.17 6.95
N GLY A 274 7.12 6.73 6.71
CA GLY A 274 6.75 7.50 5.54
C GLY A 274 7.25 8.95 5.55
N ILE A 275 6.74 9.74 4.62
CA ILE A 275 7.14 11.14 4.42
C ILE A 275 6.30 12.05 5.33
N SER A 276 6.67 12.14 6.61
CA SER A 276 6.01 13.04 7.57
C SER A 276 7.00 13.67 8.55
N LEU A 277 7.00 15.01 8.64
CA LEU A 277 7.84 15.75 9.61
C LEU A 277 7.47 15.46 11.07
N LYS A 278 6.33 14.81 11.32
CA LYS A 278 5.97 14.41 12.66
C LYS A 278 6.88 13.32 13.22
N PHE A 279 7.47 12.48 12.36
CA PHE A 279 8.47 11.51 12.79
C PHE A 279 9.72 12.21 13.36
N TYR A 280 10.09 13.37 12.80
CA TYR A 280 11.12 14.24 13.35
C TYR A 280 10.64 14.87 14.66
N ILE A 281 9.50 15.58 14.63
CA ILE A 281 9.02 16.36 15.80
C ILE A 281 8.82 15.48 17.05
N GLN A 282 8.41 14.23 16.88
CA GLN A 282 8.10 13.32 17.99
C GLN A 282 9.20 12.29 18.26
N ASP A 283 10.36 12.41 17.61
CA ASP A 283 11.45 11.42 17.64
C ASP A 283 10.94 9.97 17.57
N PHE A 284 10.13 9.68 16.55
CA PHE A 284 9.38 8.42 16.50
C PHE A 284 10.28 7.18 16.40
N LEU A 285 11.55 7.34 16.03
CA LEU A 285 12.52 6.24 16.03
C LEU A 285 12.78 5.69 17.43
N GLU A 286 12.77 6.53 18.47
CA GLU A 286 12.92 6.06 19.86
C GLU A 286 11.80 5.07 20.25
N TYR A 287 10.57 5.37 19.83
CA TYR A 287 9.42 4.48 20.03
C TYR A 287 9.57 3.16 19.28
N VAL A 288 10.08 3.20 18.05
CA VAL A 288 10.32 1.98 17.25
C VAL A 288 11.35 1.08 17.95
N PHE A 289 12.49 1.63 18.37
CA PHE A 289 13.52 0.84 19.05
C PHE A 289 13.09 0.32 20.43
N SER A 290 12.25 1.07 21.13
CA SER A 290 11.73 0.67 22.44
C SER A 290 10.62 -0.38 22.32
N GLY A 291 9.80 -0.30 21.27
CA GLY A 291 8.64 -1.16 21.06
C GLY A 291 8.90 -2.44 20.26
N CYS A 292 9.88 -2.43 19.36
CA CYS A 292 10.13 -3.52 18.41
C CYS A 292 11.42 -4.28 18.73
N THR A 293 11.35 -5.19 19.71
CA THR A 293 12.52 -5.91 20.26
C THR A 293 13.16 -6.93 19.32
N GLN A 294 12.52 -7.23 18.20
CA GLN A 294 12.99 -8.19 17.19
C GLN A 294 13.13 -7.54 15.81
N LEU A 295 13.31 -6.21 15.77
CA LEU A 295 13.48 -5.46 14.53
C LEU A 295 14.69 -5.98 13.75
N GLU A 296 14.49 -6.38 12.49
CA GLU A 296 15.54 -6.86 11.59
C GLU A 296 15.86 -5.84 10.48
N GLU A 297 14.85 -5.09 10.06
CA GLU A 297 14.95 -4.08 9.00
C GLU A 297 14.20 -2.80 9.36
N LEU A 298 14.84 -1.65 9.14
CA LEU A 298 14.29 -0.33 9.40
C LEU A 298 14.42 0.55 8.16
N ASN A 299 13.31 1.00 7.59
CA ASN A 299 13.28 1.84 6.40
C ASN A 299 12.66 3.20 6.73
N TYR A 300 13.34 4.31 6.42
CA TYR A 300 12.77 5.64 6.63
C TYR A 300 13.39 6.71 5.75
N TYR A 301 12.69 7.84 5.65
CA TYR A 301 13.19 9.03 4.96
C TYR A 301 14.10 9.84 5.88
N VAL A 302 15.41 9.84 5.60
CA VAL A 302 16.45 10.36 6.51
C VAL A 302 16.21 11.82 6.92
N HIS A 303 15.65 12.63 6.03
CA HIS A 303 15.38 14.05 6.27
C HIS A 303 14.13 14.30 7.13
N PHE A 304 13.34 13.27 7.42
CA PHE A 304 12.06 13.38 8.14
C PHE A 304 12.10 12.80 9.55
N THR A 305 13.29 12.46 10.06
CA THR A 305 13.50 11.81 11.36
C THR A 305 14.71 12.42 12.08
N HIS A 306 14.75 12.32 13.41
CA HIS A 306 15.97 12.57 14.17
C HIS A 306 17.00 11.45 13.97
N PRO A 307 18.31 11.72 14.20
CA PRO A 307 19.30 10.67 14.30
C PRO A 307 18.88 9.59 15.31
N PRO A 308 19.04 8.29 14.99
CA PRO A 308 18.68 7.20 15.88
C PRO A 308 19.30 7.37 17.27
N SER A 309 18.47 7.33 18.30
CA SER A 309 18.89 7.20 19.68
C SER A 309 18.25 5.93 20.26
N THR A 310 19.02 5.18 21.06
CA THR A 310 18.49 3.99 21.71
C THR A 310 19.16 3.78 23.05
N HIS A 311 18.35 3.40 24.04
CA HIS A 311 18.82 3.08 25.39
C HIS A 311 19.39 1.66 25.48
N TRP A 312 19.11 0.81 24.48
CA TRP A 312 19.44 -0.62 24.51
C TRP A 312 20.07 -1.07 23.19
N PRO A 313 21.05 -1.99 23.21
CA PRO A 313 21.63 -2.55 22.00
C PRO A 313 20.59 -3.24 21.11
N GLN A 314 20.52 -2.84 19.84
CA GLN A 314 19.67 -3.41 18.81
C GLN A 314 20.37 -4.62 18.18
N ASN A 315 20.29 -5.75 18.86
CA ASN A 315 21.00 -6.98 18.49
C ASN A 315 20.41 -7.72 17.27
N THR A 316 19.24 -7.31 16.80
CA THR A 316 18.54 -7.97 15.68
C THR A 316 18.55 -7.14 14.41
N LEU A 317 18.80 -5.82 14.49
CA LEU A 317 18.72 -4.93 13.33
C LEU A 317 19.89 -5.17 12.39
N LYS A 318 19.62 -5.75 11.22
CA LYS A 318 20.61 -6.16 10.22
C LYS A 318 20.70 -5.18 9.05
N THR A 319 19.60 -4.52 8.71
CA THR A 319 19.49 -3.67 7.53
C THR A 319 18.77 -2.37 7.84
N VAL A 320 19.31 -1.27 7.33
CA VAL A 320 18.67 0.06 7.40
C VAL A 320 18.53 0.61 5.99
N GLY A 321 17.32 0.97 5.57
CA GLY A 321 17.07 1.72 4.35
C GLY A 321 16.90 3.20 4.62
N LEU A 322 17.74 4.02 3.99
CA LEU A 322 17.72 5.48 4.08
C LEU A 322 17.26 6.07 2.75
N HIS A 323 16.10 6.72 2.75
CA HIS A 323 15.58 7.39 1.57
C HIS A 323 15.93 8.89 1.57
N ALA A 324 16.61 9.38 0.53
CA ALA A 324 16.98 10.79 0.35
C ALA A 324 15.86 11.66 -0.23
N HIS A 325 14.61 11.49 0.23
CA HIS A 325 13.52 12.33 -0.27
C HIS A 325 13.74 13.76 0.21
N PRO A 326 13.77 14.76 -0.69
CA PRO A 326 14.11 16.13 -0.31
C PRO A 326 13.06 16.73 0.61
N ASN A 327 13.48 17.63 1.49
CA ASN A 327 12.58 18.54 2.20
C ASN A 327 13.15 19.95 2.25
N SER A 328 12.35 20.91 2.72
CA SER A 328 12.74 22.33 2.74
C SER A 328 13.82 22.67 3.77
N PHE A 329 14.08 21.78 4.75
CA PHE A 329 15.03 22.02 5.85
C PHE A 329 16.46 21.66 5.48
N PHE A 330 16.65 20.55 4.76
CA PHE A 330 17.98 20.01 4.45
C PHE A 330 18.22 20.05 2.95
N ARG A 331 18.77 21.17 2.46
CA ARG A 331 19.12 21.32 1.04
C ARG A 331 20.39 20.54 0.74
N VAL A 332 20.36 19.67 -0.28
CA VAL A 332 21.51 18.87 -0.69
C VAL A 332 22.73 19.76 -0.93
N GLY A 333 23.87 19.37 -0.35
CA GLY A 333 25.15 20.07 -0.49
C GLY A 333 25.41 21.17 0.53
N THR A 334 24.45 21.52 1.42
CA THR A 334 24.73 22.46 2.51
C THR A 334 25.39 21.77 3.71
N ALA A 335 26.00 22.56 4.59
CA ALA A 335 26.63 22.04 5.81
C ALA A 335 25.62 21.32 6.72
N GLU A 336 24.42 21.89 6.86
CA GLU A 336 23.34 21.34 7.70
C GLU A 336 22.83 20.00 7.16
N TYR A 337 22.78 19.84 5.83
CA TYR A 337 22.43 18.57 5.20
C TYR A 337 23.46 17.49 5.56
N TRP A 338 24.75 17.80 5.42
CA TRP A 338 25.83 16.85 5.71
C TRP A 338 25.96 16.53 7.18
N GLU A 339 25.78 17.51 8.05
CA GLU A 339 25.72 17.32 9.49
C GLU A 339 24.54 16.41 9.88
N HIS A 340 23.35 16.66 9.30
CA HIS A 340 22.18 15.85 9.57
C HIS A 340 22.36 14.39 9.14
N VAL A 341 22.71 14.15 7.87
CA VAL A 341 22.95 12.79 7.36
C VAL A 341 24.11 12.11 8.08
N GLY A 342 25.18 12.86 8.39
CA GLY A 342 26.33 12.38 9.13
C GLY A 342 25.96 11.83 10.50
N ARG A 343 25.15 12.57 11.28
CA ARG A 343 24.66 12.11 12.59
C ARG A 343 23.84 10.81 12.50
N HIS A 344 23.05 10.62 11.45
CA HIS A 344 22.33 9.36 11.24
C HIS A 344 23.29 8.18 11.02
N LEU A 345 24.28 8.35 10.14
CA LEU A 345 25.23 7.27 9.82
C LEU A 345 26.16 6.98 11.00
N GLU A 346 26.59 8.01 11.74
CA GLU A 346 27.39 7.88 12.95
C GLU A 346 26.63 7.12 14.05
N ALA A 347 25.34 7.42 14.25
CA ALA A 347 24.51 6.70 15.21
C ALA A 347 24.50 5.18 14.92
N PHE A 348 24.38 4.78 13.64
CA PHE A 348 24.41 3.38 13.23
C PHE A 348 25.80 2.73 13.28
N ALA A 349 26.87 3.52 13.17
CA ALA A 349 28.23 3.05 13.39
C ALA A 349 28.51 2.73 14.88
N SER A 350 27.71 3.27 15.80
CA SER A 350 27.90 3.06 17.24
C SER A 350 27.77 1.58 17.68
N PRO A 351 28.28 1.23 18.89
CA PRO A 351 28.12 -0.10 19.48
C PRO A 351 26.66 -0.49 19.78
N ALA A 352 25.72 0.47 19.77
CA ALA A 352 24.30 0.20 19.99
C ALA A 352 23.67 -0.64 18.87
N PHE A 353 24.30 -0.76 17.69
CA PHE A 353 23.80 -1.54 16.56
C PHE A 353 24.77 -2.65 16.16
N PRO A 354 25.06 -3.63 17.04
CA PRO A 354 26.13 -4.61 16.80
C PRO A 354 25.83 -5.57 15.64
N ALA A 355 24.56 -5.78 15.29
CA ALA A 355 24.15 -6.70 14.24
C ALA A 355 23.99 -6.05 12.86
N LEU A 356 24.15 -4.73 12.76
CA LEU A 356 23.95 -4.00 11.50
C LEU A 356 25.02 -4.40 10.48
N ARG A 357 24.58 -4.84 9.30
CA ARG A 357 25.45 -5.30 8.21
C ARG A 357 25.31 -4.49 6.93
N ARG A 358 24.14 -3.90 6.70
CA ARG A 358 23.79 -3.24 5.45
C ARG A 358 23.07 -1.92 5.68
N VAL A 359 23.49 -0.89 4.96
CA VAL A 359 22.75 0.35 4.78
C VAL A 359 22.41 0.49 3.30
N LEU A 360 21.11 0.54 3.00
CA LEU A 360 20.56 0.68 1.66
C LEU A 360 20.16 2.13 1.42
N LEU A 361 20.58 2.69 0.30
CA LEU A 361 20.34 4.07 -0.08
C LEU A 361 19.25 4.12 -1.15
N TYR A 362 18.07 4.59 -0.77
CA TYR A 362 16.89 4.72 -1.64
C TYR A 362 16.68 6.16 -2.12
N GLY A 363 16.13 6.32 -3.32
CA GLY A 363 15.92 7.63 -3.94
C GLY A 363 17.18 8.19 -4.61
N ASP A 364 17.24 9.50 -4.82
CA ASP A 364 18.34 10.14 -5.55
C ASP A 364 19.54 10.46 -4.64
N TRP A 365 20.36 9.45 -4.39
CA TRP A 365 21.65 9.61 -3.72
C TRP A 365 22.80 9.94 -4.67
N ARG A 366 22.59 9.91 -5.99
CA ARG A 366 23.67 9.97 -6.99
C ARG A 366 24.47 11.25 -6.89
N ALA A 367 23.80 12.39 -6.68
CA ALA A 367 24.47 13.68 -6.50
C ALA A 367 25.36 13.70 -5.24
N SER A 368 24.89 13.12 -4.14
CA SER A 368 25.59 13.09 -2.85
C SER A 368 26.78 12.13 -2.86
N MET A 369 26.66 10.97 -3.51
CA MET A 369 27.69 9.91 -3.47
C MET A 369 29.01 10.28 -4.14
N GLY A 370 29.01 11.27 -5.05
CA GLY A 370 30.23 11.77 -5.68
C GLY A 370 30.99 12.81 -4.85
N MET A 371 30.46 13.23 -3.70
CA MET A 371 31.05 14.28 -2.87
C MET A 371 31.96 13.68 -1.79
N GLU A 372 33.06 14.38 -1.45
CA GLU A 372 34.05 13.94 -0.46
C GLU A 372 33.42 13.78 0.94
N GLU A 373 32.48 14.67 1.27
CA GLU A 373 31.74 14.65 2.54
C GLU A 373 30.98 13.36 2.74
N PHE A 374 30.37 12.81 1.68
CA PHE A 374 29.66 11.54 1.74
C PHE A 374 30.60 10.38 2.11
N HIS A 375 31.76 10.32 1.47
CA HIS A 375 32.76 9.31 1.79
C HIS A 375 33.24 9.41 3.24
N ARG A 376 33.45 10.64 3.72
CA ARG A 376 33.85 10.90 5.11
C ARG A 376 32.81 10.38 6.11
N ILE A 377 31.52 10.69 5.93
CA ILE A 377 30.47 10.30 6.88
C ILE A 377 30.10 8.80 6.81
N VAL A 378 30.38 8.13 5.71
CA VAL A 378 30.16 6.68 5.56
C VAL A 378 31.32 5.85 6.11
N GLN A 379 32.52 6.44 6.23
CA GLN A 379 33.73 5.70 6.66
C GLN A 379 33.55 4.92 7.98
N PRO A 380 32.94 5.48 9.05
CA PRO A 380 32.76 4.73 10.30
C PRO A 380 31.94 3.44 10.15
N LEU A 381 30.95 3.43 9.25
CA LEU A 381 30.18 2.21 8.94
C LEU A 381 31.05 1.17 8.23
N ARG A 382 31.89 1.61 7.29
CA ARG A 382 32.80 0.72 6.56
C ARG A 382 33.87 0.12 7.47
N ASP A 383 34.42 0.92 8.39
CA ASP A 383 35.40 0.46 9.38
C ASP A 383 34.82 -0.63 10.30
N LYS A 384 33.50 -0.54 10.58
CA LYS A 384 32.73 -1.58 11.30
C LYS A 384 32.41 -2.82 10.45
N GLY A 385 32.71 -2.80 9.15
CA GLY A 385 32.39 -3.88 8.20
C GLY A 385 30.96 -3.85 7.66
N CYS A 386 30.25 -2.73 7.78
CA CYS A 386 28.92 -2.54 7.21
C CYS A 386 29.02 -2.12 5.74
N THR A 387 28.21 -2.73 4.87
CA THR A 387 28.14 -2.35 3.45
C THR A 387 27.14 -1.22 3.25
N VAL A 388 27.48 -0.26 2.38
CA VAL A 388 26.60 0.85 2.00
C VAL A 388 26.41 0.81 0.49
N GLU A 389 25.19 0.55 0.05
CA GLU A 389 24.84 0.30 -1.36
C GLU A 389 23.58 1.06 -1.78
N VAL A 390 23.48 1.39 -3.07
CA VAL A 390 22.25 1.96 -3.66
C VAL A 390 21.28 0.83 -3.94
N ALA A 391 20.03 1.00 -3.51
CA ALA A 391 18.97 0.02 -3.68
C ALA A 391 18.42 -0.04 -5.11
#